data_AF-A0A2V6T8N1-F1
#
_entry.id   AF-A0A2V6T8N1-F1
#
_cell.length_a   1.000
_cell.length_b   1.000
_cell.length_c   1.000
_cell.angle_alpha   90.00
_cell.angle_beta   90.00
_cell.angle_gamma   90.00
#
_symmetry.space_group_name_H-M   'P 1'
#
loop_
_entity.id
_entity.type
_entity.pdbx_description
1 polymer ?
#
loop_
_entity_poly.entity_id
_entity_poly.type
_entity_poly.pdbx_seq_one_letter_code
_entity_poly.pdbx_strand_id
1 'polypeptide(L)'
;GLGGGISSLSKVAVVGPPTHPDADVDYTFGQVEVTRAFVDYAGNCGNISSAIGPFALDEGLVPARGPETLVRIHNTNTRKLIHARVPVSGGQAAVRGDFVLPGVPGTGARLALEFLDPGGAVTGRLLPTGQAREILEVPGLDPITVSLVDATNPVVFVRAKDLGLEGTERPETLDARLDLAARLEAIRGAAAERMGLVADAAQAATLSPAVPKIAVVAPPAPFQTLDGTPVPAAAVDLVARVVSMGRIHRAFALTAAMCLAVAARIDGTVVHEASADAPPGEPEGDVRLGHPSGVLAVAARVAQDPGMPPVARTVTVYRTARRLMDGFVLVPV
;
A
#
# COMPACT_ATOMS: atom_id res chain seq x y z
N GLY A 1 -20.86 -1.03 19.97
CA GLY A 1 -19.47 -0.57 20.19
C GLY A 1 -19.15 0.54 19.21
N LEU A 2 -17.88 0.96 19.13
CA LEU A 2 -17.47 2.05 18.22
C LEU A 2 -17.21 1.61 16.76
N GLY A 3 -17.07 0.30 16.51
CA GLY A 3 -16.81 -0.23 15.17
C GLY A 3 -17.99 -0.02 14.22
N GLY A 4 -17.70 0.33 12.96
CA GLY A 4 -18.70 0.64 11.93
C GLY A 4 -19.22 -0.56 11.13
N GLY A 5 -19.02 -1.80 11.60
CA GLY A 5 -19.56 -3.01 10.97
C GLY A 5 -18.85 -3.46 9.68
N ILE A 6 -17.77 -2.79 9.27
CA ILE A 6 -16.92 -3.16 8.12
C ILE A 6 -15.45 -3.04 8.49
N SER A 7 -14.56 -3.76 7.78
CA SER A 7 -13.14 -3.86 8.11
C SER A 7 -12.40 -2.51 8.13
N SER A 8 -12.78 -1.56 7.27
CA SER A 8 -12.22 -0.20 7.24
C SER A 8 -12.57 0.63 8.48
N LEU A 9 -13.65 0.28 9.18
CA LEU A 9 -14.17 0.97 10.37
C LEU A 9 -14.09 0.12 11.65
N SER A 10 -13.26 -0.92 11.65
CA SER A 10 -13.06 -1.84 12.78
C SER A 10 -11.57 -1.99 13.07
N LYS A 11 -10.97 -0.93 13.63
CA LYS A 11 -9.51 -0.79 13.76
C LYS A 11 -9.17 -0.14 15.10
N VAL A 12 -8.06 -0.56 15.69
CA VAL A 12 -7.50 0.08 16.89
C VAL A 12 -6.04 0.47 16.64
N ALA A 13 -5.63 1.58 17.23
CA ALA A 13 -4.25 2.01 17.34
C ALA A 13 -3.93 2.18 18.82
N VAL A 14 -2.88 1.53 19.29
CA VAL A 14 -2.32 1.75 20.63
C VAL A 14 -1.03 2.55 20.44
N VAL A 15 -0.96 3.72 21.08
CA VAL A 15 0.20 4.61 21.02
C VAL A 15 0.81 4.70 22.40
N GLY A 16 2.13 4.61 22.47
CA GLY A 16 2.86 4.60 23.74
C GLY A 16 4.27 5.16 23.62
N PRO A 17 5.04 5.14 24.73
CA PRO A 17 6.43 5.58 24.72
C PRO A 17 7.27 4.73 23.74
N PRO A 18 8.32 5.29 23.14
CA PRO A 18 9.11 4.60 22.14
C PRO A 18 9.91 3.45 22.76
N THR A 19 9.96 2.32 22.05
CA THR A 19 10.84 1.18 22.37
C THR A 19 12.03 1.07 21.42
N HIS A 20 12.09 1.94 20.40
CA HIS A 20 13.19 2.02 19.43
C HIS A 20 13.99 3.33 19.63
N PRO A 21 15.34 3.31 19.60
CA PRO A 21 16.16 4.50 19.88
C PRO A 21 15.93 5.66 18.90
N ASP A 22 15.58 5.35 17.65
CA ASP A 22 15.30 6.34 16.62
C ASP A 22 13.81 6.77 16.53
N ALA A 23 12.97 6.35 17.47
CA ALA A 23 11.55 6.69 17.48
C ALA A 23 11.18 7.69 18.58
N ASP A 24 10.16 8.48 18.31
CA ASP A 24 9.53 9.38 19.26
C ASP A 24 8.33 8.71 19.97
N VAL A 25 7.63 7.80 19.27
CA VAL A 25 6.50 7.03 19.80
C VAL A 25 6.45 5.61 19.23
N ASP A 26 5.87 4.69 20.01
CA ASP A 26 5.47 3.37 19.53
C ASP A 26 4.01 3.38 19.06
N TYR A 27 3.74 2.60 18.02
CA TYR A 27 2.41 2.40 17.45
C TYR A 27 2.16 0.91 17.18
N THR A 28 1.11 0.38 17.81
CA THR A 28 0.59 -0.96 17.54
C THR A 28 -0.76 -0.86 16.86
N PHE A 29 -0.88 -1.44 15.67
CA PHE A 29 -2.13 -1.61 14.94
C PHE A 29 -2.82 -2.92 15.34
N GLY A 30 -4.14 -2.88 15.51
CA GLY A 30 -4.98 -4.08 15.60
C GLY A 30 -6.15 -4.01 14.62
N GLN A 31 -6.26 -4.99 13.73
CA GLN A 31 -7.45 -5.20 12.92
C GLN A 31 -8.46 -6.01 13.73
N VAL A 32 -9.57 -5.38 14.12
CA VAL A 32 -10.63 -6.07 14.86
C VAL A 32 -11.56 -6.74 13.85
N GLU A 33 -11.66 -8.06 13.93
CA GLU A 33 -12.55 -8.82 13.05
C GLU A 33 -14.02 -8.56 13.38
N VAL A 34 -14.83 -8.42 12.34
CA VAL A 34 -16.26 -8.07 12.49
C VAL A 34 -17.08 -9.32 12.84
N THR A 35 -16.72 -10.48 12.30
CA THR A 35 -17.51 -11.71 12.36
C THR A 35 -16.97 -12.76 13.32
N ARG A 36 -15.79 -12.55 13.89
CA ARG A 36 -15.14 -13.48 14.83
C ARG A 36 -14.46 -12.72 15.98
N ALA A 37 -14.36 -13.37 17.13
CA ALA A 37 -13.69 -12.84 18.31
C ALA A 37 -12.16 -12.92 18.16
N PHE A 38 -11.60 -12.11 17.26
CA PHE A 38 -10.17 -12.10 16.94
C PHE A 38 -9.71 -10.68 16.64
N VAL A 39 -8.50 -10.35 17.11
CA VAL A 39 -7.80 -9.13 16.74
C VAL A 39 -6.49 -9.53 16.09
N ASP A 40 -6.31 -9.12 14.84
CA ASP A 40 -5.10 -9.40 14.08
C ASP A 40 -4.07 -8.28 14.29
N TYR A 41 -2.90 -8.67 14.79
CA TYR A 41 -1.75 -7.79 15.03
C TYR A 41 -0.58 -8.08 14.06
N ALA A 42 -0.77 -8.93 13.05
CA ALA A 42 0.32 -9.40 12.19
C ALA A 42 0.84 -8.35 11.19
N GLY A 43 0.14 -7.23 11.01
CA GLY A 43 0.49 -6.25 9.99
C GLY A 43 0.31 -4.81 10.42
N ASN A 44 0.64 -3.89 9.52
CA ASN A 44 0.37 -2.47 9.65
C ASN A 44 -0.86 -2.06 8.81
N CYS A 45 -1.53 -0.99 9.21
CA CYS A 45 -2.47 -0.26 8.38
C CYS A 45 -1.91 1.13 8.05
N GLY A 46 -1.45 1.32 6.82
CA GLY A 46 -0.88 2.60 6.39
C GLY A 46 -1.86 3.79 6.48
N ASN A 47 -3.18 3.57 6.44
CA ASN A 47 -4.16 4.63 6.68
C ASN A 47 -4.26 5.01 8.17
N ILE A 48 -4.12 4.07 9.10
CA ILE A 48 -4.14 4.40 10.53
C ILE A 48 -2.82 5.05 10.96
N SER A 49 -1.70 4.70 10.31
CA SER A 49 -0.42 5.40 10.50
C SER A 49 -0.51 6.92 10.31
N SER A 50 -1.44 7.43 9.49
CA SER A 50 -1.59 8.88 9.26
C SER A 50 -2.15 9.65 10.44
N ALA A 51 -2.81 8.96 11.38
CA ALA A 51 -3.35 9.56 12.59
C ALA A 51 -2.32 9.62 13.73
N ILE A 52 -1.25 8.82 13.67
CA ILE A 52 -0.31 8.68 14.80
C ILE A 52 0.53 9.93 15.03
N GLY A 53 1.06 10.52 13.96
CA GLY A 53 1.79 11.79 14.04
C GLY A 53 0.92 12.91 14.66
N PRO A 54 -0.27 13.21 14.08
CA PRO A 54 -1.21 14.16 14.66
C PRO A 54 -1.58 13.86 16.11
N PHE A 55 -1.90 12.61 16.44
CA PHE A 55 -2.21 12.19 17.81
C PHE A 55 -1.05 12.47 18.77
N ALA A 56 0.19 12.10 18.38
CA ALA A 56 1.37 12.30 19.22
C ALA A 56 1.64 13.79 19.51
N LEU A 57 1.36 14.68 18.55
CA LEU A 57 1.46 16.13 18.76
C LEU A 57 0.34 16.64 19.68
N ASP A 58 -0.91 16.29 19.36
CA ASP A 58 -2.07 16.81 20.08
C ASP A 58 -2.13 16.33 21.54
N GLU A 59 -1.65 15.11 21.82
CA GLU A 59 -1.54 14.54 23.17
C GLU A 59 -0.25 14.96 23.90
N GLY A 60 0.61 15.76 23.28
CA GLY A 60 1.85 16.23 23.89
C GLY A 60 2.93 15.15 24.09
N LEU A 61 2.80 14.00 23.42
CA LEU A 61 3.83 12.95 23.40
C LEU A 61 5.08 13.42 22.65
N VAL A 62 4.89 14.28 21.65
CA VAL A 62 5.96 14.92 20.88
C VAL A 62 5.70 16.43 20.81
N PRO A 63 6.66 17.29 21.17
CA PRO A 63 6.46 18.73 21.08
C PRO A 63 6.43 19.17 19.61
N ALA A 64 5.45 20.00 19.27
CA ALA A 64 5.38 20.63 17.96
C ALA A 64 6.59 21.57 17.73
N ARG A 65 7.18 21.49 16.54
CA ARG A 65 8.36 22.27 16.11
C ARG A 65 8.09 22.89 14.75
N GLY A 66 8.11 24.23 14.68
CA GLY A 66 7.95 24.97 13.43
C GLY A 66 6.58 24.74 12.74
N PRO A 67 6.46 25.07 11.44
CA PRO A 67 5.23 24.90 10.67
C PRO A 67 4.96 23.45 10.22
N GLU A 68 5.97 22.58 10.28
CA GLU A 68 5.88 21.15 10.02
C GLU A 68 6.77 20.41 11.04
N THR A 69 6.21 19.42 11.72
CA THR A 69 6.93 18.60 12.69
C THR A 69 7.12 17.18 12.17
N LEU A 70 8.36 16.69 12.22
CA LEU A 70 8.67 15.29 12.02
C LEU A 70 8.37 14.51 13.31
N VAL A 71 7.49 13.52 13.21
CA VAL A 71 7.23 12.51 14.25
C VAL A 71 7.75 11.17 13.75
N ARG A 72 8.70 10.58 14.47
CA ARG A 72 9.29 9.28 14.16
C ARG A 72 8.52 8.20 14.90
N ILE A 73 7.88 7.32 14.15
CA ILE A 73 6.95 6.31 14.67
C ILE A 73 7.58 4.95 14.50
N HIS A 74 7.75 4.21 15.59
CA HIS A 74 8.10 2.80 15.53
C HIS A 74 6.81 1.97 15.49
N ASN A 75 6.58 1.29 14.37
CA ASN A 75 5.49 0.34 14.26
C ASN A 75 5.90 -0.99 14.92
N THR A 76 5.24 -1.35 16.01
CA THR A 76 5.58 -2.56 16.78
C THR A 76 5.16 -3.86 16.08
N ASN A 77 4.17 -3.82 15.19
CA ASN A 77 3.73 -4.97 14.40
C ASN A 77 4.81 -5.42 13.41
N THR A 78 5.43 -4.45 12.70
CA THR A 78 6.39 -4.72 11.62
C THR A 78 7.84 -4.43 11.99
N ARG A 79 8.08 -3.80 13.15
CA ARG A 79 9.40 -3.32 13.63
C ARG A 79 10.06 -2.33 12.67
N LYS A 80 9.25 -1.62 11.88
CA LYS A 80 9.71 -0.62 10.90
C LYS A 80 9.45 0.78 11.41
N LEU A 81 10.29 1.72 10.99
CA LEU A 81 10.14 3.14 11.26
C LEU A 81 9.29 3.81 10.18
N ILE A 82 8.41 4.70 10.62
CA ILE A 82 7.59 5.56 9.78
C ILE A 82 7.83 7.00 10.22
N HIS A 83 8.20 7.85 9.28
CA HIS A 83 8.35 9.28 9.48
C HIS A 83 7.06 9.98 9.06
N ALA A 84 6.37 10.59 10.03
CA ALA A 84 5.20 11.44 9.76
C ALA A 84 5.63 12.90 9.78
N ARG A 85 5.56 13.57 8.64
CA ARG A 85 5.72 15.02 8.51
C ARG A 85 4.35 15.66 8.63
N VAL A 86 4.09 16.24 9.79
CA VAL A 86 2.77 16.73 10.18
C VAL A 86 2.77 18.26 10.12
N PRO A 87 1.91 18.87 9.29
CA PRO A 87 1.73 20.32 9.31
C PRO A 87 1.17 20.76 10.67
N VAL A 88 1.67 21.88 11.20
CA VAL A 88 1.33 22.38 12.53
C VAL A 88 0.67 23.76 12.43
N SER A 89 -0.39 23.96 13.22
CA SER A 89 -1.03 25.26 13.38
C SER A 89 -1.41 25.49 14.84
N GLY A 90 -0.99 26.61 15.42
CA GLY A 90 -1.26 26.92 16.83
C GLY A 90 -0.65 25.93 17.83
N GLY A 91 0.44 25.26 17.46
CA GLY A 91 1.08 24.23 18.29
C GLY A 91 0.41 22.85 18.26
N GLN A 92 -0.63 22.68 17.46
CA GLN A 92 -1.36 21.42 17.27
C GLN A 92 -1.26 20.94 15.82
N ALA A 93 -1.64 19.69 15.57
CA ALA A 93 -1.71 19.17 14.21
C ALA A 93 -2.73 19.96 13.38
N ALA A 94 -2.31 20.47 12.23
CA ALA A 94 -3.20 21.18 11.33
C ALA A 94 -4.24 20.22 10.74
N VAL A 95 -5.51 20.61 10.78
CA VAL A 95 -6.63 19.85 10.19
C VAL A 95 -7.06 20.42 8.84
N ARG A 96 -7.09 21.76 8.73
CA ARG A 96 -7.55 22.47 7.53
C ARG A 96 -6.41 22.60 6.52
N GLY A 97 -6.75 22.43 5.24
CA GLY A 97 -5.85 22.59 4.10
C GLY A 97 -6.64 22.40 2.80
N ASP A 98 -5.92 22.43 1.68
CA ASP A 98 -6.46 22.32 0.32
C ASP A 98 -6.23 20.94 -0.32
N PHE A 99 -5.59 20.01 0.39
CA PHE A 99 -5.31 18.68 -0.13
C PHE A 99 -6.58 17.83 -0.21
N VAL A 100 -6.84 17.32 -1.42
CA VAL A 100 -7.91 16.37 -1.70
C VAL A 100 -7.36 14.96 -1.60
N LEU A 101 -7.95 14.15 -0.73
CA LEU A 101 -7.66 12.72 -0.65
C LEU A 101 -8.86 11.94 -1.22
N PRO A 102 -8.72 11.24 -2.36
CA PRO A 102 -9.79 10.43 -2.92
C PRO A 102 -10.40 9.47 -1.88
N GLY A 103 -11.72 9.49 -1.78
CA GLY A 103 -12.48 8.72 -0.77
C GLY A 103 -12.72 9.44 0.57
N VAL A 104 -12.18 10.65 0.76
CA VAL A 104 -12.48 11.52 1.92
C VAL A 104 -13.20 12.78 1.45
N PRO A 105 -14.43 13.07 1.94
CA PRO A 105 -15.13 14.29 1.55
C PRO A 105 -14.41 15.58 1.97
N GLY A 106 -14.32 16.54 1.06
CA GLY A 106 -13.71 17.86 1.30
C GLY A 106 -12.19 17.88 1.15
N THR A 107 -11.56 18.82 1.84
CA THR A 107 -10.10 19.00 1.85
C THR A 107 -9.56 18.99 3.28
N GLY A 108 -8.26 18.72 3.43
CA GLY A 108 -7.58 18.80 4.72
C GLY A 108 -6.12 19.15 4.59
N ALA A 109 -5.41 19.24 5.71
CA ALA A 109 -3.98 19.47 5.71
C ALA A 109 -3.25 18.24 5.15
N ARG A 110 -2.29 18.48 4.24
CA ARG A 110 -1.46 17.43 3.65
C ARG A 110 -0.40 17.01 4.66
N LEU A 111 -0.44 15.76 5.11
CA LEU A 111 0.65 15.15 5.88
C LEU A 111 1.36 14.11 5.01
N ALA A 112 2.68 14.03 5.13
CA ALA A 112 3.48 13.02 4.43
C ALA A 112 3.85 11.89 5.41
N LEU A 113 3.64 10.65 4.98
CA LEU A 113 4.10 9.45 5.66
C LEU A 113 5.19 8.79 4.84
N GLU A 114 6.40 8.79 5.36
CA GLU A 114 7.57 8.18 4.76
C GLU A 114 7.89 6.88 5.49
N PHE A 115 7.80 5.76 4.79
CA PHE A 115 8.14 4.43 5.30
C PHE A 115 9.60 4.16 4.98
N LEU A 116 10.42 4.00 6.02
CA LEU A 116 11.86 3.79 5.87
C LEU A 116 12.19 2.32 5.60
N ASP A 117 13.17 2.11 4.71
CA ASP A 117 13.67 0.81 4.27
C ASP A 117 12.53 -0.21 4.09
N PRO A 118 11.54 0.08 3.21
CA PRO A 118 10.30 -0.68 3.11
C PRO A 118 10.50 -2.09 2.52
N GLY A 119 11.68 -2.37 1.94
CA GLY A 119 12.00 -3.66 1.32
C GLY A 119 12.03 -4.83 2.31
N GLY A 120 11.58 -5.99 1.84
CA GLY A 120 11.65 -7.25 2.59
C GLY A 120 10.77 -7.28 3.84
N ALA A 121 9.62 -6.60 3.82
CA ALA A 121 8.75 -6.48 4.99
C ALA A 121 8.23 -7.84 5.49
N VAL A 122 8.09 -8.83 4.61
CA VAL A 122 7.59 -10.17 4.94
C VAL A 122 8.61 -11.26 4.61
N THR A 123 9.23 -11.18 3.44
CA THR A 123 10.17 -12.18 2.89
C THR A 123 11.62 -11.91 3.27
N GLY A 124 11.91 -10.74 3.86
CA GLY A 124 13.27 -10.31 4.22
C GLY A 124 14.11 -9.75 3.07
N ARG A 125 13.61 -9.73 1.82
CA ARG A 125 14.30 -9.17 0.65
C ARG A 125 13.36 -8.35 -0.23
N LEU A 126 13.85 -7.27 -0.84
CA LEU A 126 13.04 -6.47 -1.78
C LEU A 126 12.61 -7.27 -3.01
N LEU A 127 13.53 -8.05 -3.58
CA LEU A 127 13.27 -9.02 -4.64
C LEU A 127 13.48 -10.42 -4.03
N PRO A 128 12.42 -11.14 -3.62
CA PRO A 128 12.56 -12.40 -2.89
C PRO A 128 13.37 -13.47 -3.65
N THR A 129 13.25 -13.48 -4.98
CA THR A 129 13.95 -14.40 -5.87
C THR A 129 15.29 -13.86 -6.40
N GLY A 130 15.60 -12.59 -6.07
CA GLY A 130 16.77 -11.88 -6.60
C GLY A 130 16.60 -11.37 -8.04
N GLN A 131 15.46 -11.62 -8.69
CA GLN A 131 15.20 -11.23 -10.07
C GLN A 131 14.19 -10.08 -10.14
N ALA A 132 14.44 -9.08 -11.00
CA ALA A 132 13.47 -8.01 -11.26
C ALA A 132 12.25 -8.53 -12.03
N ARG A 133 12.44 -9.53 -12.91
CA ARG A 133 11.38 -10.24 -13.62
C ARG A 133 11.75 -11.70 -13.82
N GLU A 134 10.77 -12.59 -13.85
CA GLU A 134 10.97 -14.00 -14.15
C GLU A 134 9.74 -14.61 -14.85
N ILE A 135 9.93 -15.77 -15.46
CA ILE A 135 8.81 -16.59 -15.96
C ILE A 135 8.36 -17.48 -14.81
N LEU A 136 7.09 -17.38 -14.45
CA LEU A 136 6.45 -18.20 -13.43
C LEU A 136 5.66 -19.32 -14.10
N GLU A 137 6.04 -20.55 -13.78
CA GLU A 137 5.29 -21.74 -14.13
C GLU A 137 4.07 -21.86 -13.20
N VAL A 138 2.88 -22.01 -13.77
CA VAL A 138 1.64 -22.14 -13.00
C VAL A 138 0.88 -23.38 -13.49
N PRO A 139 0.64 -24.38 -12.64
CA PRO A 139 -0.06 -25.60 -13.05
C PRO A 139 -1.40 -25.30 -13.72
N GLY A 140 -1.58 -25.81 -14.95
CA GLY A 140 -2.81 -25.65 -15.72
C GLY A 140 -2.95 -24.33 -16.49
N LEU A 141 -1.92 -23.48 -16.50
CA LEU A 141 -1.86 -22.25 -17.29
C LEU A 141 -0.57 -22.20 -18.12
N ASP A 142 -0.58 -21.38 -19.17
CA ASP A 142 0.66 -21.04 -19.88
C ASP A 142 1.61 -20.25 -18.96
N PRO A 143 2.94 -20.41 -19.12
CA PRO A 143 3.92 -19.67 -18.35
C PRO A 143 3.71 -18.16 -18.47
N ILE A 144 3.81 -17.44 -17.36
CA ILE A 144 3.54 -16.00 -17.31
C ILE A 144 4.74 -15.23 -16.80
N THR A 145 5.05 -14.09 -17.44
CA THR A 145 6.10 -13.21 -16.93
C THR A 145 5.58 -12.41 -15.75
N VAL A 146 6.32 -12.43 -14.65
CA VAL A 146 5.96 -11.75 -13.40
C VAL A 146 7.11 -10.94 -12.84
N SER A 147 6.80 -9.97 -11.99
CA SER A 147 7.75 -9.43 -11.01
C SER A 147 7.26 -9.73 -9.60
N LEU A 148 8.14 -10.29 -8.78
CA LEU A 148 7.88 -10.59 -7.37
C LEU A 148 8.63 -9.56 -6.53
N VAL A 149 7.90 -8.65 -5.89
CA VAL A 149 8.49 -7.56 -5.10
C VAL A 149 7.87 -7.55 -3.71
N ASP A 150 8.70 -7.35 -2.70
CA ASP A 150 8.25 -7.18 -1.32
C ASP A 150 8.75 -5.83 -0.79
N ALA A 151 7.88 -4.82 -0.90
CA ALA A 151 8.08 -3.52 -0.30
C ALA A 151 6.81 -3.10 0.44
N THR A 152 6.89 -2.98 1.76
CA THR A 152 5.75 -2.83 2.70
C THR A 152 4.81 -4.03 2.77
N ASN A 153 4.60 -4.74 1.66
CA ASN A 153 3.87 -6.00 1.54
C ASN A 153 4.27 -6.70 0.24
N PRO A 154 4.38 -8.04 0.18
CA PRO A 154 4.70 -8.75 -1.04
C PRO A 154 3.55 -8.70 -2.06
N VAL A 155 3.91 -8.41 -3.32
CA VAL A 155 3.01 -8.33 -4.46
C VAL A 155 3.63 -9.05 -5.66
N VAL A 156 2.82 -9.87 -6.34
CA VAL A 156 3.11 -10.36 -7.69
C VAL A 156 2.47 -9.42 -8.71
N PHE A 157 3.30 -8.90 -9.62
CA PHE A 157 2.87 -8.04 -10.72
C PHE A 157 2.84 -8.82 -12.02
N VAL A 158 1.76 -8.67 -12.78
CA VAL A 158 1.55 -9.31 -14.09
C VAL A 158 1.06 -8.28 -15.09
N ARG A 159 1.39 -8.44 -16.37
CA ARG A 159 0.92 -7.51 -17.40
C ARG A 159 -0.54 -7.78 -17.75
N ALA A 160 -1.32 -6.73 -17.98
CA ALA A 160 -2.70 -6.85 -18.43
C ALA A 160 -2.81 -7.61 -19.77
N LYS A 161 -1.92 -7.30 -20.72
CA LYS A 161 -1.90 -7.95 -22.05
C LYS A 161 -1.69 -9.47 -21.98
N ASP A 162 -0.91 -9.96 -21.01
CA ASP A 162 -0.64 -11.41 -20.83
C ASP A 162 -1.89 -12.17 -20.31
N LEU A 163 -2.89 -11.41 -19.83
CA LEU A 163 -4.20 -11.90 -19.40
C LEU A 163 -5.32 -11.58 -20.40
N GLY A 164 -5.02 -10.94 -21.53
CA GLY A 164 -6.02 -10.44 -22.48
C GLY A 164 -6.85 -9.28 -21.93
N LEU A 165 -6.25 -8.45 -21.08
CA LEU A 165 -6.86 -7.28 -20.44
C LEU A 165 -6.23 -5.99 -20.94
N GLU A 166 -7.00 -4.91 -20.90
CA GLU A 166 -6.55 -3.54 -21.15
C GLU A 166 -5.87 -2.92 -19.90
N GLY A 167 -6.29 -3.33 -18.70
CA GLY A 167 -5.81 -2.79 -17.42
C GLY A 167 -6.65 -1.62 -16.88
N THR A 168 -7.62 -1.14 -17.67
CA THR A 168 -8.55 -0.05 -17.33
C THR A 168 -9.96 -0.53 -16.98
N GLU A 169 -10.22 -1.84 -16.96
CA GLU A 169 -11.53 -2.43 -16.72
C GLU A 169 -12.11 -2.04 -15.35
N ARG A 170 -13.44 -2.05 -15.24
CA ARG A 170 -14.12 -1.78 -13.97
C ARG A 170 -14.05 -3.00 -13.03
N PRO A 171 -13.95 -2.79 -11.70
CA PRO A 171 -13.96 -3.88 -10.72
C PRO A 171 -15.12 -4.84 -10.92
N GLU A 172 -16.33 -4.33 -11.18
CA GLU A 172 -17.52 -5.16 -11.37
C GLU A 172 -17.40 -6.08 -12.61
N THR A 173 -16.78 -5.60 -13.69
CA THR A 173 -16.54 -6.39 -14.91
C THR A 173 -15.54 -7.52 -14.65
N LEU A 174 -14.47 -7.23 -13.92
CA LEU A 174 -13.43 -8.20 -13.60
C LEU A 174 -13.90 -9.22 -12.55
N ASP A 175 -14.59 -8.78 -11.50
CA ASP A 175 -15.16 -9.64 -10.45
C ASP A 175 -16.20 -10.62 -11.01
N ALA A 176 -16.91 -10.25 -12.08
CA ALA A 176 -17.89 -11.13 -12.73
C ALA A 176 -17.24 -12.26 -13.57
N ARG A 177 -15.94 -12.14 -13.90
CA ARG A 177 -15.20 -13.14 -14.67
C ARG A 177 -14.57 -14.18 -13.75
N LEU A 178 -15.34 -15.23 -13.44
CA LEU A 178 -14.90 -16.31 -12.57
C LEU A 178 -13.67 -17.07 -13.11
N ASP A 179 -13.54 -17.16 -14.43
CA ASP A 179 -12.37 -17.71 -15.13
C ASP A 179 -11.10 -16.90 -14.81
N LEU A 180 -11.21 -15.57 -14.89
CA LEU A 180 -10.11 -14.67 -14.58
C LEU A 180 -9.78 -14.70 -13.09
N ALA A 181 -10.78 -14.72 -12.22
CA ALA A 181 -10.57 -14.79 -10.77
C ALA A 181 -9.79 -16.07 -10.39
N ALA A 182 -10.18 -17.22 -10.95
CA ALA A 182 -9.46 -18.48 -10.75
C ALA A 182 -8.02 -18.42 -11.30
N ARG A 183 -7.84 -17.84 -12.49
CA ARG A 183 -6.51 -17.66 -13.10
C ARG A 183 -5.59 -16.78 -12.24
N LEU A 184 -6.09 -15.64 -11.75
CA LEU A 184 -5.34 -14.73 -10.88
C LEU A 184 -4.98 -15.39 -9.54
N GLU A 185 -5.89 -16.19 -8.97
CA GLU A 185 -5.60 -16.92 -7.73
C GLU A 185 -4.55 -18.01 -7.94
N ALA A 186 -4.59 -18.75 -9.04
CA ALA A 186 -3.57 -19.74 -9.37
C ALA A 186 -2.17 -19.09 -9.51
N ILE A 187 -2.08 -17.96 -10.21
CA ILE A 187 -0.83 -17.18 -10.33
C ILE A 187 -0.37 -16.68 -8.95
N ARG A 188 -1.29 -16.16 -8.13
CA ARG A 188 -0.98 -15.68 -6.78
C ARG A 188 -0.46 -16.81 -5.89
N GLY A 189 -1.05 -18.00 -5.97
CA GLY A 189 -0.62 -19.18 -5.21
C GLY A 189 0.77 -19.64 -5.60
N ALA A 190 1.04 -19.76 -6.90
CA ALA A 190 2.37 -20.10 -7.42
C ALA A 190 3.43 -19.05 -7.03
N ALA A 191 3.06 -17.76 -7.06
CA ALA A 191 3.93 -16.68 -6.60
C ALA A 191 4.19 -16.77 -5.08
N ALA A 192 3.18 -17.11 -4.28
CA ALA A 192 3.31 -17.29 -2.84
C ALA A 192 4.33 -18.39 -2.50
N GLU A 193 4.23 -19.53 -3.16
CA GLU A 193 5.19 -20.62 -3.05
C GLU A 193 6.60 -20.17 -3.50
N ARG A 194 6.69 -19.52 -4.65
CA ARG A 194 7.96 -19.01 -5.21
C ARG A 194 8.65 -17.99 -4.30
N MET A 195 7.89 -17.19 -3.56
CA MET A 195 8.38 -16.24 -2.56
C MET A 195 8.69 -16.88 -1.20
N GLY A 196 8.44 -18.18 -1.03
CA GLY A 196 8.65 -18.91 0.23
C GLY A 196 7.62 -18.60 1.32
N LEU A 197 6.44 -18.08 0.95
CA LEU A 197 5.37 -17.72 1.89
C LEU A 197 4.50 -18.93 2.27
N VAL A 198 4.45 -19.94 1.40
CA VAL A 198 3.80 -21.24 1.64
C VAL A 198 4.66 -22.34 1.02
N ALA A 199 4.47 -23.58 1.48
CA ALA A 199 5.17 -24.74 0.93
C ALA A 199 4.46 -25.35 -0.30
N ASP A 200 3.18 -25.06 -0.49
CA ASP A 200 2.33 -25.58 -1.56
C ASP A 200 1.38 -24.47 -2.05
N ALA A 201 1.46 -24.12 -3.33
CA ALA A 201 0.60 -23.14 -3.98
C ALA A 201 -0.90 -23.40 -3.77
N ALA A 202 -1.34 -24.66 -3.71
CA ALA A 202 -2.75 -25.00 -3.52
C ALA A 202 -3.27 -24.59 -2.13
N GLN A 203 -2.39 -24.44 -1.15
CA GLN A 203 -2.72 -24.02 0.21
C GLN A 203 -2.66 -22.50 0.41
N ALA A 204 -2.20 -21.75 -0.59
CA ALA A 204 -2.01 -20.30 -0.49
C ALA A 204 -3.29 -19.56 -0.11
N ALA A 205 -4.46 -19.97 -0.60
CA ALA A 205 -5.73 -19.34 -0.28
C ALA A 205 -6.14 -19.50 1.20
N THR A 206 -5.64 -20.54 1.88
CA THR A 206 -5.99 -20.85 3.27
C THR A 206 -4.91 -20.39 4.24
N LEU A 207 -3.64 -20.69 3.95
CA LEU A 207 -2.52 -20.40 4.84
C LEU A 207 -2.02 -18.96 4.70
N SER A 208 -2.20 -18.35 3.52
CA SER A 208 -1.74 -16.99 3.25
C SER A 208 -2.71 -16.22 2.32
N PRO A 209 -3.98 -16.01 2.74
CA PRO A 209 -4.98 -15.34 1.91
C PRO A 209 -4.68 -13.85 1.67
N ALA A 210 -3.90 -13.22 2.57
CA ALA A 210 -3.63 -11.79 2.53
C ALA A 210 -2.38 -11.42 1.71
N VAL A 211 -1.42 -12.35 1.61
CA VAL A 211 -0.09 -12.14 1.01
C VAL A 211 0.38 -13.37 0.21
N PRO A 212 1.08 -13.21 -0.92
CA PRO A 212 1.26 -11.95 -1.63
C PRO A 212 -0.09 -11.49 -2.21
N LYS A 213 -0.20 -10.19 -2.47
CA LYS A 213 -1.29 -9.68 -3.33
C LYS A 213 -0.93 -9.91 -4.80
N ILE A 214 -1.92 -9.90 -5.69
CA ILE A 214 -1.68 -9.88 -7.14
C ILE A 214 -2.18 -8.56 -7.74
N ALA A 215 -1.37 -7.98 -8.62
CA ALA A 215 -1.66 -6.73 -9.30
C ALA A 215 -1.45 -6.88 -10.80
N VAL A 216 -2.48 -6.54 -11.57
CA VAL A 216 -2.42 -6.45 -13.02
C VAL A 216 -2.02 -5.03 -13.39
N VAL A 217 -0.96 -4.87 -14.18
CA VAL A 217 -0.41 -3.55 -14.58
C VAL A 217 -0.46 -3.36 -16.08
N ALA A 218 -0.67 -2.11 -16.51
CA ALA A 218 -0.65 -1.71 -17.92
C ALA A 218 -0.07 -0.30 -18.08
N PRO A 219 0.37 0.06 -19.30
CA PRO A 219 0.82 1.43 -19.61
C PRO A 219 -0.22 2.52 -19.30
N PRO A 220 0.20 3.79 -19.20
CA PRO A 220 -0.73 4.92 -19.10
C PRO A 220 -1.84 4.84 -20.14
N ALA A 221 -3.09 4.84 -19.68
CA ALA A 221 -4.26 4.79 -20.53
C ALA A 221 -5.37 5.66 -19.95
N PRO A 222 -6.23 6.28 -20.79
CA PRO A 222 -7.38 7.02 -20.28
C PRO A 222 -8.39 6.04 -19.67
N PHE A 223 -9.07 6.45 -18.61
CA PHE A 223 -10.13 5.64 -17.99
C PHE A 223 -11.19 6.52 -17.32
N GLN A 224 -12.33 5.93 -16.97
CA GLN A 224 -13.34 6.56 -16.12
C GLN A 224 -13.24 6.01 -14.71
N THR A 225 -13.24 6.90 -13.71
CA THR A 225 -13.28 6.47 -12.32
C THR A 225 -14.67 5.91 -11.96
N LEU A 226 -14.78 5.30 -10.78
CA LEU A 226 -16.05 4.74 -10.29
C LEU A 226 -17.19 5.76 -10.18
N ASP A 227 -16.89 7.04 -9.94
CA ASP A 227 -17.89 8.12 -9.87
C ASP A 227 -18.20 8.75 -11.24
N GLY A 228 -17.57 8.25 -12.32
CA GLY A 228 -17.75 8.74 -13.68
C GLY A 228 -16.76 9.83 -14.11
N THR A 229 -15.89 10.31 -13.20
CA THR A 229 -14.89 11.33 -13.55
C THR A 229 -13.89 10.76 -14.56
N PRO A 230 -13.64 11.42 -15.72
CA PRO A 230 -12.65 10.98 -16.68
C PRO A 230 -11.23 11.29 -16.20
N VAL A 231 -10.30 10.36 -16.42
CA VAL A 231 -8.87 10.52 -16.15
C VAL A 231 -8.12 10.35 -17.47
N PRO A 232 -7.40 11.38 -17.96
CA PRO A 232 -6.61 11.26 -19.18
C PRO A 232 -5.34 10.43 -18.92
N ALA A 233 -4.81 9.76 -19.95
CA ALA A 233 -3.55 9.00 -19.84
C ALA A 233 -2.40 9.83 -19.26
N ALA A 234 -2.31 11.12 -19.63
CA ALA A 234 -1.26 12.02 -19.15
C ALA A 234 -1.31 12.32 -17.64
N ALA A 235 -2.41 11.98 -16.94
CA ALA A 235 -2.54 12.15 -15.50
C ALA A 235 -1.93 10.99 -14.69
N VAL A 236 -1.53 9.90 -15.36
CA VAL A 236 -0.98 8.71 -14.72
C VAL A 236 0.34 8.30 -15.37
N ASP A 237 1.19 7.62 -14.61
CA ASP A 237 2.43 7.03 -15.12
C ASP A 237 2.25 5.53 -15.42
N LEU A 238 1.21 4.91 -14.86
CA LEU A 238 0.72 3.58 -15.24
C LEU A 238 -0.69 3.38 -14.66
N VAL A 239 -1.40 2.37 -15.15
CA VAL A 239 -2.65 1.91 -14.53
C VAL A 239 -2.49 0.53 -13.92
N ALA A 240 -3.18 0.26 -12.82
CA ALA A 240 -3.18 -1.06 -12.21
C ALA A 240 -4.53 -1.47 -11.61
N ARG A 241 -4.73 -2.78 -11.49
CA ARG A 241 -5.85 -3.42 -10.80
C ARG A 241 -5.30 -4.40 -9.77
N VAL A 242 -5.51 -4.11 -8.49
CA VAL A 242 -5.03 -4.94 -7.38
C VAL A 242 -6.15 -5.84 -6.91
N VAL A 243 -5.89 -7.14 -6.84
CA VAL A 243 -6.76 -8.11 -6.18
C VAL A 243 -6.38 -8.18 -4.70
N SER A 244 -7.38 -8.17 -3.84
CA SER A 244 -7.22 -8.39 -2.40
C SER A 244 -8.37 -9.26 -1.91
N MET A 245 -8.04 -10.35 -1.21
CA MET A 245 -9.03 -11.32 -0.71
C MET A 245 -9.98 -11.82 -1.82
N GLY A 246 -9.42 -12.15 -2.98
CA GLY A 246 -10.16 -12.71 -4.12
C GLY A 246 -11.01 -11.72 -4.94
N ARG A 247 -10.98 -10.42 -4.62
CA ARG A 247 -11.76 -9.40 -5.33
C ARG A 247 -10.92 -8.22 -5.78
N ILE A 248 -11.33 -7.56 -6.86
CA ILE A 248 -10.68 -6.34 -7.32
C ILE A 248 -10.94 -5.21 -6.33
N HIS A 249 -9.86 -4.60 -5.86
CA HIS A 249 -9.93 -3.49 -4.95
C HIS A 249 -10.47 -2.24 -5.69
N ARG A 250 -11.46 -1.57 -5.09
CA ARG A 250 -12.13 -0.40 -5.71
C ARG A 250 -11.22 0.83 -5.84
N ALA A 251 -10.20 0.94 -5.00
CA ALA A 251 -9.10 1.89 -5.10
C ALA A 251 -7.75 1.15 -5.10
N PHE A 252 -6.80 1.48 -4.22
CA PHE A 252 -5.69 0.60 -3.86
C PHE A 252 -5.67 0.25 -2.37
N ALA A 253 -5.23 -0.97 -2.06
CA ALA A 253 -4.65 -1.23 -0.74
C ALA A 253 -3.33 -0.44 -0.66
N LEU A 254 -3.19 0.45 0.34
CA LEU A 254 -2.08 1.41 0.36
C LEU A 254 -0.70 0.74 0.30
N THR A 255 -0.52 -0.37 1.01
CA THR A 255 0.73 -1.15 0.97
C THR A 255 1.01 -1.75 -0.42
N ALA A 256 -0.02 -2.16 -1.16
CA ALA A 256 0.14 -2.60 -2.53
C ALA A 256 0.54 -1.45 -3.46
N ALA A 257 -0.04 -0.26 -3.27
CA ALA A 257 0.34 0.93 -4.04
C ALA A 257 1.78 1.37 -3.75
N MET A 258 2.21 1.32 -2.50
CA MET A 258 3.60 1.58 -2.12
C MET A 258 4.56 0.57 -2.76
N CYS A 259 4.21 -0.72 -2.73
CA CYS A 259 4.99 -1.75 -3.42
C CYS A 259 5.05 -1.53 -4.93
N LEU A 260 3.93 -1.13 -5.54
CA LEU A 260 3.83 -0.82 -6.97
C LEU A 260 4.72 0.37 -7.34
N ALA A 261 4.70 1.45 -6.54
CA ALA A 261 5.57 2.61 -6.76
C ALA A 261 7.06 2.26 -6.63
N VAL A 262 7.42 1.45 -5.64
CA VAL A 262 8.79 0.93 -5.49
C VAL A 262 9.18 0.07 -6.69
N ALA A 263 8.30 -0.83 -7.14
CA ALA A 263 8.56 -1.69 -8.31
C ALA A 263 8.73 -0.86 -9.60
N ALA A 264 7.97 0.21 -9.77
CA ALA A 264 8.11 1.15 -10.89
C ALA A 264 9.49 1.83 -10.93
N ARG A 265 10.20 1.89 -9.80
CA ARG A 265 11.55 2.45 -9.67
C ARG A 265 12.65 1.38 -9.66
N ILE A 266 12.35 0.14 -10.02
CA ILE A 266 13.34 -0.94 -10.15
C ILE A 266 13.44 -1.31 -11.62
N ASP A 267 14.61 -1.06 -12.22
CA ASP A 267 14.85 -1.37 -13.63
C ASP A 267 14.54 -2.83 -13.96
N GLY A 268 13.77 -3.00 -15.03
CA GLY A 268 13.47 -4.32 -15.59
C GLY A 268 12.34 -5.09 -14.90
N THR A 269 11.68 -4.54 -13.89
CA THR A 269 10.39 -5.11 -13.45
C THR A 269 9.31 -4.91 -14.51
N VAL A 270 8.26 -5.74 -14.50
CA VAL A 270 7.09 -5.55 -15.38
C VAL A 270 6.36 -4.24 -15.08
N VAL A 271 6.53 -3.70 -13.87
CA VAL A 271 5.95 -2.41 -13.46
C VAL A 271 6.73 -1.25 -14.06
N HIS A 272 8.07 -1.30 -13.96
CA HIS A 272 8.95 -0.32 -14.60
C HIS A 272 8.74 -0.31 -16.12
N GLU A 273 8.58 -1.48 -16.74
CA GLU A 273 8.20 -1.60 -18.16
C GLU A 273 6.84 -0.93 -18.44
N ALA A 274 5.83 -1.13 -17.59
CA ALA A 274 4.52 -0.50 -17.76
C ALA A 274 4.58 1.03 -17.62
N SER A 275 5.50 1.58 -16.83
CA SER A 275 5.68 3.04 -16.71
C SER A 275 6.55 3.68 -17.80
N ALA A 276 7.10 2.91 -18.74
CA ALA A 276 8.09 3.42 -19.69
C ALA A 276 7.57 4.49 -20.66
N ASP A 277 6.26 4.46 -20.95
CA ASP A 277 5.61 5.44 -21.85
C ASP A 277 5.26 6.77 -21.16
N ALA A 278 5.39 6.83 -19.83
CA ALA A 278 5.22 8.06 -19.09
C ALA A 278 6.44 8.98 -19.28
N PRO A 279 6.27 10.31 -19.27
CA PRO A 279 7.41 11.22 -19.22
C PRO A 279 8.32 10.85 -18.05
N PRO A 280 9.66 10.87 -18.23
CA PRO A 280 10.57 10.53 -17.15
C PRO A 280 10.34 11.49 -15.98
N GLY A 281 9.81 10.96 -14.88
CA GLY A 281 9.63 11.70 -13.64
C GLY A 281 10.99 11.97 -12.98
N GLU A 282 11.01 12.90 -12.03
CA GLU A 282 12.19 13.05 -11.17
C GLU A 282 12.53 11.70 -10.52
N PRO A 283 13.81 11.31 -10.40
CA PRO A 283 14.22 10.01 -9.85
C PRO A 283 13.64 9.70 -8.46
N GLU A 284 13.35 10.74 -7.68
CA GLU A 284 12.76 10.66 -6.33
C GLU A 284 11.33 11.23 -6.28
N GLY A 285 10.76 11.59 -7.43
CA GLY A 285 9.43 12.19 -7.53
C GLY A 285 8.28 11.19 -7.36
N ASP A 286 7.07 11.72 -7.32
CA ASP A 286 5.84 10.93 -7.23
C ASP A 286 5.65 10.07 -8.50
N VAL A 287 5.31 8.79 -8.31
CA VAL A 287 4.73 7.93 -9.34
C VAL A 287 3.21 8.02 -9.24
N ARG A 288 2.54 8.39 -10.33
CA ARG A 288 1.09 8.62 -10.41
C ARG A 288 0.37 7.34 -10.84
N LEU A 289 -0.18 6.63 -9.88
CA LEU A 289 -0.77 5.31 -10.07
C LEU A 289 -2.27 5.41 -10.36
N GLY A 290 -2.71 5.00 -11.55
CA GLY A 290 -4.12 4.95 -11.93
C GLY A 290 -4.85 3.72 -11.36
N HIS A 291 -5.90 3.93 -10.60
CA HIS A 291 -6.77 2.90 -10.01
C HIS A 291 -8.26 3.19 -10.28
N PRO A 292 -9.19 2.26 -10.00
CA PRO A 292 -10.59 2.46 -10.39
C PRO A 292 -11.24 3.71 -9.79
N SER A 293 -10.88 4.12 -8.57
CA SER A 293 -11.35 5.39 -7.98
C SER A 293 -10.56 6.67 -8.35
N GLY A 294 -9.55 6.63 -9.22
CA GLY A 294 -8.76 7.83 -9.57
C GLY A 294 -7.25 7.61 -9.61
N VAL A 295 -6.48 8.64 -9.22
CA VAL A 295 -5.03 8.65 -9.26
C VAL A 295 -4.46 8.76 -7.85
N LEU A 296 -3.49 7.91 -7.53
CA LEU A 296 -2.73 7.97 -6.29
C LEU A 296 -1.26 8.28 -6.59
N ALA A 297 -0.79 9.43 -6.13
CA ALA A 297 0.62 9.80 -6.18
C ALA A 297 1.39 9.18 -5.00
N VAL A 298 2.50 8.50 -5.29
CA VAL A 298 3.38 7.87 -4.31
C VAL A 298 4.83 8.14 -4.70
N ALA A 299 5.57 8.84 -3.84
CA ALA A 299 7.02 8.99 -4.03
C ALA A 299 7.72 7.72 -3.57
N ALA A 300 8.73 7.27 -4.32
CA ALA A 300 9.53 6.12 -3.96
C ALA A 300 10.99 6.39 -4.33
N ARG A 301 11.89 6.15 -3.38
CA ARG A 301 13.33 6.29 -3.56
C ARG A 301 13.97 4.91 -3.51
N VAL A 302 14.54 4.49 -4.63
CA VAL A 302 15.25 3.22 -4.76
C VAL A 302 16.69 3.52 -5.17
N ALA A 303 17.64 3.01 -4.40
CA ALA A 303 19.05 3.02 -4.77
C ALA A 303 19.35 1.80 -5.65
N GLN A 304 19.99 2.03 -6.79
CA GLN A 304 20.39 0.99 -7.75
C GLN A 304 21.85 1.17 -8.14
N ASP A 305 22.75 0.69 -7.28
CA ASP A 305 24.19 0.70 -7.58
C ASP A 305 24.54 -0.45 -8.54
N PRO A 306 25.38 -0.24 -9.58
CA PRO A 306 25.76 -1.29 -10.51
C PRO A 306 26.33 -2.52 -9.80
N GLY A 307 25.77 -3.70 -10.10
CA GLY A 307 26.20 -4.97 -9.51
C GLY A 307 25.68 -5.25 -8.10
N MET A 308 24.92 -4.33 -7.49
CA MET A 308 24.28 -4.52 -6.19
C MET A 308 22.77 -4.74 -6.34
N PRO A 309 22.13 -5.51 -5.44
CA PRO A 309 20.67 -5.59 -5.39
C PRO A 309 20.04 -4.22 -5.14
N PRO A 310 18.88 -3.90 -5.75
CA PRO A 310 18.19 -2.65 -5.50
C PRO A 310 17.80 -2.54 -4.02
N VAL A 311 17.91 -1.33 -3.47
CA VAL A 311 17.52 -1.02 -2.09
C VAL A 311 16.47 0.08 -2.08
N ALA A 312 15.25 -0.27 -1.71
CA ALA A 312 14.21 0.72 -1.46
C ALA A 312 14.56 1.45 -0.16
N ARG A 313 14.88 2.74 -0.25
CA ARG A 313 15.26 3.59 0.88
C ARG A 313 14.03 4.14 1.56
N THR A 314 13.12 4.68 0.78
CA THR A 314 11.90 5.32 1.30
C THR A 314 10.75 5.13 0.32
N VAL A 315 9.53 5.04 0.87
CA VAL A 315 8.30 5.21 0.09
C VAL A 315 7.38 6.14 0.86
N THR A 316 6.90 7.19 0.18
CA THR A 316 6.17 8.30 0.77
C THR A 316 4.78 8.42 0.18
N VAL A 317 3.79 8.49 1.06
CA VAL A 317 2.38 8.67 0.72
C VAL A 317 1.83 9.89 1.42
N TYR A 318 0.88 10.56 0.77
CA TYR A 318 0.24 11.75 1.32
C TYR A 318 -1.15 11.42 1.83
N ARG A 319 -1.48 11.96 3.01
CA ARG A 319 -2.73 11.70 3.72
C ARG A 319 -3.25 12.98 4.37
N THR A 320 -4.45 12.84 4.94
CA THR A 320 -5.06 13.82 5.84
C THR A 320 -5.54 13.06 7.08
N ALA A 321 -5.64 13.76 8.21
CA ALA A 321 -6.13 13.20 9.47
C ALA A 321 -6.88 14.27 10.26
N ARG A 322 -7.90 13.85 11.01
CA ARG A 322 -8.69 14.72 11.89
C ARG A 322 -9.22 13.93 13.07
N ARG A 323 -9.08 14.48 14.28
CA ARG A 323 -9.77 13.97 15.47
C ARG A 323 -11.28 14.13 15.32
N LEU A 324 -12.02 13.04 15.46
CA LEU A 324 -13.49 13.04 15.35
C LEU A 324 -14.18 13.21 16.70
N MET A 325 -13.63 12.59 17.74
CA MET A 325 -14.14 12.61 19.11
C MET A 325 -12.99 12.39 20.09
N ASP A 326 -13.15 12.89 21.31
CA ASP A 326 -12.26 12.69 22.46
C ASP A 326 -13.12 12.35 23.68
N GLY A 327 -12.66 11.42 24.53
CA GLY A 327 -13.37 11.00 25.74
C GLY A 327 -13.17 9.53 26.12
N PHE A 328 -14.15 8.98 26.84
CA PHE A 328 -14.09 7.64 27.43
C PHE A 328 -15.05 6.67 26.74
N VAL A 329 -14.59 5.42 26.56
CA VAL A 329 -15.43 4.30 26.08
C VAL A 329 -15.89 3.46 27.27
N LEU A 330 -17.16 3.04 27.25
CA LEU A 330 -17.73 2.16 28.28
C LEU A 330 -17.71 0.70 27.79
N VAL A 331 -17.23 -0.21 28.64
CA VAL A 331 -17.23 -1.66 28.40
C VAL A 331 -17.89 -2.37 29.60
N PRO A 332 -18.76 -3.38 29.37
CA PRO A 332 -19.27 -4.21 30.47
C PRO A 332 -18.13 -4.93 31.17
N VAL A 333 -18.19 -4.99 32.50
CA VAL A 333 -17.23 -5.70 33.38
C VAL A 333 -17.88 -6.95 33.94
#